data_AF-A0A3E0K9N9-F1
#
_entry.id   AF-A0A3E0K9N9-F1
#
_cell.length_a   1.000
_cell.length_b   1.000
_cell.length_c   1.000
_cell.angle_alpha   90.00
_cell.angle_beta   90.00
_cell.angle_gamma   90.00
#
_symmetry.space_group_name_H-M   'P 1'
#
loop_
_entity.id
_entity.type
_entity.pdbx_description
1 polymer ?
#
loop_
_entity_poly.entity_id
_entity_poly.type
_entity_poly.pdbx_seq_one_letter_code
_entity_poly.pdbx_strand_id
1 'polypeptide(L)'
;MREELTYKASGVDIEAGYRAVEKIKALAQATLGPEVVLPPGAFGGAYVLGDGPEAPVLVAGCDGVGTKLKVAFLTGRHDTIGIDAVAYCVNDIICHGARPLFFLDYVAVGKL
;
A
#
# COMPACT_ATOMS: atom_id res chain seq x y z
N MET A 1 -28.11 15.67 -27.73
CA MET A 1 -26.65 15.41 -27.71
C MET A 1 -26.46 14.14 -26.90
N ARG A 2 -25.98 13.04 -27.49
CA ARG A 2 -25.70 11.83 -26.70
C ARG A 2 -24.45 12.14 -25.87
N GLU A 3 -24.53 11.99 -24.56
CA GLU A 3 -23.31 12.01 -23.73
C GLU A 3 -22.37 10.91 -24.23
N GLU A 4 -21.13 11.27 -24.55
CA GLU A 4 -20.10 10.29 -24.87
C GLU A 4 -19.80 9.47 -23.62
N LEU A 5 -20.05 8.16 -23.72
CA LEU A 5 -19.71 7.19 -22.70
C LEU A 5 -18.19 7.07 -22.60
N THR A 6 -17.60 7.85 -21.69
CA THR A 6 -16.17 7.77 -21.39
C THR A 6 -15.94 7.00 -20.09
N TYR A 7 -14.80 6.32 -19.96
CA TYR A 7 -14.41 5.64 -18.73
C TYR A 7 -14.30 6.63 -17.53
N LYS A 8 -13.95 7.87 -17.84
CA LYS A 8 -13.96 8.99 -16.89
C LYS A 8 -15.37 9.37 -16.44
N ALA A 9 -16.36 9.35 -17.33
CA ALA A 9 -17.77 9.58 -16.98
C ALA A 9 -18.34 8.46 -16.09
N SER A 10 -17.77 7.23 -16.14
CA SER A 10 -18.07 6.17 -15.16
C SER A 10 -17.38 6.34 -13.80
N GLY A 11 -16.71 7.47 -13.56
CA GLY A 11 -16.06 7.79 -12.29
C GLY A 11 -14.59 7.36 -12.20
N VAL A 12 -14.01 6.83 -13.28
CA VAL A 12 -12.63 6.33 -13.29
C VAL A 12 -11.71 7.27 -14.06
N ASP A 13 -10.93 8.07 -13.33
CA ASP A 13 -9.91 8.95 -13.92
C ASP A 13 -8.53 8.27 -13.87
N ILE A 14 -8.14 7.64 -14.98
CA ILE A 14 -6.85 6.94 -15.11
C ILE A 14 -5.67 7.91 -14.91
N GLU A 15 -5.77 9.14 -15.41
CA GLU A 15 -4.70 10.13 -15.27
C GLU A 15 -4.54 10.58 -13.82
N ALA A 16 -5.65 10.70 -13.08
CA ALA A 16 -5.61 10.97 -11.64
C ALA A 16 -4.91 9.83 -10.89
N GLY A 17 -5.20 8.58 -11.27
CA GLY A 17 -4.47 7.41 -10.78
C GLY A 17 -2.96 7.51 -11.00
N TYR A 18 -2.52 7.80 -12.22
CA TYR A 18 -1.09 7.94 -12.52
C TYR A 18 -0.43 9.10 -11.75
N ARG A 19 -1.12 10.25 -11.61
CA ARG A 19 -0.62 11.37 -10.80
C ARG A 19 -0.46 11.00 -9.32
N ALA A 20 -1.37 10.20 -8.77
CA ALA A 20 -1.27 9.72 -7.40
C ALA A 20 -0.08 8.76 -7.24
N VAL A 21 0.09 7.81 -8.16
CA VAL A 21 1.23 6.89 -8.18
C VAL A 21 2.56 7.65 -8.23
N GLU A 22 2.70 8.65 -9.10
CA GLU A 22 3.94 9.43 -9.20
C GLU A 22 4.24 10.25 -7.93
N LYS A 23 3.21 10.74 -7.22
CA LYS A 23 3.40 11.43 -5.93
C LYS A 23 3.93 10.51 -4.83
N ILE A 24 3.48 9.26 -4.79
CA ILE A 24 3.89 8.30 -3.75
C ILE A 24 5.19 7.56 -4.09
N LYS A 25 5.61 7.58 -5.36
CA LYS A 25 6.77 6.84 -5.86
C LYS A 25 8.05 7.13 -5.09
N ALA A 26 8.34 8.40 -4.79
CA ALA A 26 9.53 8.77 -4.01
C ALA A 26 9.48 8.25 -2.56
N LEU A 27 8.29 8.24 -1.95
CA LEU A 27 8.08 7.69 -0.60
C LEU A 27 8.26 6.18 -0.58
N ALA A 28 7.68 5.47 -1.57
CA ALA A 28 7.83 4.02 -1.71
C ALA A 28 9.27 3.63 -2.06
N GLN A 29 9.99 4.42 -2.86
CA GLN A 29 11.41 4.19 -3.16
C GLN A 29 12.30 4.25 -1.92
N ALA A 30 11.96 5.12 -0.95
CA ALA A 30 12.71 5.26 0.28
C ALA A 30 12.61 4.04 1.22
N THR A 31 11.67 3.12 0.99
CA THR A 31 11.47 1.91 1.81
C THR A 31 12.11 0.65 1.20
N LEU A 32 12.75 0.76 0.04
CA LEU A 32 13.31 -0.38 -0.67
C LEU A 32 14.55 -0.94 0.05
N GLY A 33 14.53 -2.23 0.30
CA GLY A 33 15.67 -3.00 0.79
C GLY A 33 16.42 -3.72 -0.35
N PRO A 34 17.61 -4.28 -0.06
CA PRO A 34 18.42 -5.00 -1.04
C PRO A 34 17.75 -6.26 -1.61
N GLU A 35 16.73 -6.81 -0.93
CA GLU A 35 16.02 -8.01 -1.37
C GLU A 35 14.89 -7.72 -2.38
N VAL A 36 14.58 -6.45 -2.64
CA VAL A 36 13.58 -6.08 -3.66
C VAL A 36 14.24 -6.13 -5.04
N VAL A 37 13.69 -6.94 -5.94
CA VAL A 37 14.34 -7.25 -7.23
C VAL A 37 13.67 -6.65 -8.47
N LEU A 38 12.48 -6.07 -8.31
CA LEU A 38 11.80 -5.37 -9.41
C LEU A 38 11.97 -3.86 -9.28
N PRO A 39 12.11 -3.14 -10.41
CA PRO A 39 12.25 -1.70 -10.39
C PRO A 39 10.95 -1.02 -9.92
N PRO A 40 11.05 0.18 -9.32
CA PRO A 40 9.88 1.00 -8.98
C PRO A 40 9.00 1.25 -10.20
N GLY A 41 7.69 1.02 -10.09
CA GLY A 41 6.74 1.19 -11.19
C GLY A 41 6.52 -0.05 -12.05
N ALA A 42 7.13 -1.20 -11.72
CA ALA A 42 6.68 -2.48 -12.22
C ALA A 42 5.23 -2.77 -11.79
N PHE A 43 4.52 -3.60 -12.55
CA PHE A 43 3.12 -3.95 -12.26
C PHE A 43 2.95 -4.63 -10.88
N GLY A 44 3.97 -5.35 -10.42
CA GLY A 44 4.01 -5.95 -9.09
C GLY A 44 5.37 -5.76 -8.43
N GLY A 45 5.42 -5.97 -7.12
CA GLY A 45 6.67 -6.07 -6.36
C GLY A 45 7.18 -7.51 -6.31
N ALA A 46 8.48 -7.69 -6.11
CA ALA A 46 9.08 -8.99 -5.86
C ALA A 46 10.18 -8.88 -4.80
N TYR A 47 10.22 -9.86 -3.91
CA TYR A 47 11.13 -9.93 -2.76
C TYR A 47 11.82 -11.29 -2.72
N VAL A 48 13.14 -11.32 -2.58
CA VAL A 48 13.93 -12.55 -2.47
C VAL A 48 14.00 -13.00 -1.02
N LEU A 49 13.61 -14.26 -0.75
CA LEU A 49 13.59 -14.83 0.61
C LEU A 49 14.96 -15.35 1.09
N GLY A 50 15.98 -15.33 0.24
CA GLY A 50 17.31 -15.91 0.48
C GLY A 50 17.41 -17.38 0.05
N ASP A 51 18.63 -17.91 0.05
CA ASP A 51 19.01 -19.26 -0.40
C ASP A 51 19.57 -20.13 0.75
N GLY A 52 19.30 -19.73 2.00
CA GLY A 52 19.77 -20.42 3.19
C GLY A 52 19.19 -21.84 3.36
N PRO A 53 19.83 -22.70 4.19
CA PRO A 53 19.42 -24.09 4.39
C PRO A 53 18.10 -24.25 5.18
N GLU A 54 17.52 -23.16 5.67
CA GLU A 54 16.27 -23.15 6.42
C GLU A 54 15.07 -23.12 5.46
N ALA A 55 14.01 -23.86 5.77
CA ALA A 55 12.73 -23.75 5.06
C ALA A 55 11.93 -22.58 5.67
N PRO A 56 11.93 -21.38 5.07
CA PRO A 56 11.26 -20.23 5.67
C PRO A 56 9.74 -20.45 5.67
N VAL A 57 9.10 -20.05 6.77
CA VAL A 57 7.64 -19.99 6.88
C VAL A 57 7.20 -18.55 6.69
N LEU A 58 6.26 -18.32 5.77
CA LEU A 58 5.69 -17.01 5.54
C LEU A 58 4.51 -16.78 6.48
N VAL A 59 4.56 -15.67 7.21
CA VAL A 59 3.43 -15.17 8.02
C VAL A 59 2.86 -13.95 7.30
N ALA A 60 1.58 -14.01 6.94
CA ALA A 60 0.88 -12.92 6.26
C ALA A 60 -0.20 -12.34 7.18
N GLY A 61 -0.40 -11.03 7.11
CA GLY A 61 -1.42 -10.29 7.84
C GLY A 61 -2.06 -9.23 6.94
N CYS A 62 -3.34 -8.95 7.19
CA CYS A 62 -4.10 -7.92 6.48
C CYS A 62 -5.11 -7.32 7.46
N ASP A 63 -4.99 -6.02 7.70
CA ASP A 63 -5.86 -5.28 8.61
C ASP A 63 -6.16 -3.88 8.08
N GLY A 64 -7.21 -3.26 8.58
CA GLY A 64 -7.61 -1.90 8.28
C GLY A 64 -7.56 -1.00 9.52
N VAL A 65 -7.39 0.30 9.30
CA VAL A 65 -7.36 1.31 10.39
C VAL A 65 -8.70 1.45 11.12
N GLY A 66 -9.79 1.02 10.49
CA GLY A 66 -11.13 1.06 11.06
C GLY A 66 -11.68 2.48 11.25
N THR A 67 -12.51 2.67 12.28
CA THR A 67 -13.25 3.92 12.50
C THR A 67 -12.38 5.11 12.89
N LYS A 68 -11.10 4.92 13.22
CA LYS A 68 -10.13 6.01 13.44
C LYS A 68 -9.97 6.90 12.20
N LEU A 69 -10.23 6.38 11.00
CA LEU A 69 -10.32 7.17 9.77
C LEU A 69 -11.34 8.32 9.88
N LYS A 70 -12.45 8.13 10.59
CA LYS A 70 -13.43 9.21 10.81
C LYS A 70 -12.83 10.38 11.58
N VAL A 71 -11.94 10.12 12.55
CA VAL A 71 -11.24 11.16 13.31
C VAL A 71 -10.22 11.88 12.43
N ALA A 72 -9.49 11.15 11.58
CA ALA A 72 -8.59 11.74 10.60
C ALA A 72 -9.36 12.71 9.66
N PHE A 73 -10.56 12.31 9.20
CA PHE A 73 -11.42 13.15 8.37
C PHE A 73 -11.94 14.38 9.10
N LEU A 74 -12.40 14.23 10.34
CA LEU A 74 -12.92 15.34 11.16
C LEU A 74 -11.84 16.37 11.51
N THR A 75 -10.59 15.93 11.65
CA THR A 75 -9.45 16.80 12.01
C THR A 75 -8.68 17.31 10.81
N GLY A 76 -8.94 16.77 9.61
CA GLY A 76 -8.18 17.07 8.39
C GLY A 76 -6.73 16.59 8.45
N ARG A 77 -6.38 15.68 9.37
CA ARG A 77 -5.02 15.18 9.57
C ARG A 77 -4.89 13.74 9.08
N HIS A 78 -4.18 13.55 7.99
CA HIS A 78 -4.03 12.26 7.31
C HIS A 78 -2.58 11.75 7.25
N ASP A 79 -1.63 12.57 7.70
CA ASP A 79 -0.18 12.33 7.64
C ASP A 79 0.29 11.18 8.55
N THR A 80 -0.49 10.81 9.56
CA THR A 80 -0.16 9.72 10.49
C THR A 80 -0.97 8.46 10.29
N ILE A 81 -2.07 8.51 9.51
CA ILE A 81 -3.02 7.39 9.45
C ILE A 81 -2.45 6.16 8.73
N GLY A 82 -1.49 6.38 7.81
CA GLY A 82 -0.74 5.30 7.17
C GLY A 82 0.20 4.56 8.14
N ILE A 83 0.69 5.25 9.19
CA ILE A 83 1.50 4.62 10.24
C ILE A 83 0.63 3.64 11.03
N ASP A 84 -0.60 4.03 11.36
CA ASP A 84 -1.56 3.15 12.03
C ASP A 84 -1.86 1.90 11.17
N ALA A 85 -2.04 2.06 9.86
CA ALA A 85 -2.31 0.95 8.94
C ALA A 85 -1.17 -0.08 8.94
N VAL A 86 0.09 0.39 8.88
CA VAL A 86 1.27 -0.50 8.94
C VAL A 86 1.39 -1.15 10.31
N ALA A 87 1.19 -0.39 11.39
CA ALA A 87 1.33 -0.87 12.75
C ALA A 87 0.34 -2.00 13.10
N TYR A 88 -0.91 -1.90 12.65
CA TYR A 88 -1.90 -2.97 12.88
C TYR A 88 -1.47 -4.30 12.27
N CYS A 89 -1.03 -4.29 11.01
CA CYS A 89 -0.55 -5.51 10.36
C CYS A 89 0.77 -6.02 10.96
N VAL A 90 1.75 -5.13 11.21
CA VAL A 90 3.10 -5.52 11.65
C VAL A 90 3.07 -6.05 13.09
N ASN A 91 2.31 -5.43 13.97
CA ASN A 91 2.25 -5.84 15.39
C ASN A 91 1.68 -7.26 15.57
N ASP A 92 0.78 -7.68 14.69
CA ASP A 92 0.22 -9.04 14.75
C ASP A 92 1.24 -10.11 14.33
N ILE A 93 2.02 -9.85 13.26
CA ILE A 93 2.99 -10.84 12.78
C ILE A 93 4.20 -10.96 13.71
N ILE A 94 4.64 -9.87 14.35
CA ILE A 94 5.78 -9.93 15.29
C ILE A 94 5.44 -10.72 16.55
N CYS A 95 4.17 -10.82 16.94
CA CYS A 95 3.74 -11.69 18.05
C CYS A 95 4.02 -13.17 17.78
N HIS A 96 4.18 -13.56 16.51
CA HIS A 96 4.55 -14.91 16.08
C HIS A 96 6.08 -15.06 15.89
N GLY A 97 6.87 -14.02 16.22
CA GLY A 97 8.32 -13.99 15.98
C GLY A 97 8.71 -13.72 14.52
N ALA A 98 7.77 -13.32 13.66
CA ALA A 98 8.05 -13.07 12.26
C ALA A 98 8.81 -11.75 12.05
N ARG A 99 9.72 -11.73 11.08
CA ARG A 99 10.37 -10.51 10.57
C ARG A 99 9.51 -9.90 9.45
N PRO A 100 9.06 -8.63 9.55
CA PRO A 100 8.40 -7.95 8.44
C PRO A 100 9.31 -7.84 7.21
N LEU A 101 8.79 -8.19 6.02
CA LEU A 101 9.57 -8.24 4.78
C LEU A 101 9.19 -7.14 3.79
N PHE A 102 7.90 -7.06 3.46
CA PHE A 102 7.33 -6.07 2.54
C PHE A 102 5.90 -5.73 2.98
N PHE A 103 5.35 -4.64 2.43
CA PHE A 103 3.99 -4.20 2.73
C PHE A 103 3.27 -3.81 1.44
N LEU A 104 1.99 -4.15 1.36
CA LEU A 104 1.09 -3.75 0.27
C LEU A 104 -0.10 -3.03 0.89
N ASP A 105 -0.47 -1.89 0.31
CA ASP A 105 -1.61 -1.10 0.75
C ASP A 105 -2.74 -1.07 -0.29
N TYR A 106 -3.95 -0.80 0.20
CA TYR A 106 -5.12 -0.56 -0.62
C TYR A 106 -5.92 0.62 -0.03
N VAL A 107 -6.07 1.68 -0.83
CA VAL A 107 -6.83 2.88 -0.45
C VAL A 107 -8.00 3.04 -1.41
N ALA A 108 -9.21 2.93 -0.88
CA ALA A 108 -10.44 3.19 -1.62
C ALA A 108 -10.95 4.62 -1.36
N VAL A 109 -11.14 5.39 -2.43
CA VAL A 109 -11.73 6.73 -2.40
C VAL A 109 -12.84 6.83 -3.44
N GLY A 110 -13.85 7.66 -3.17
CA GLY A 110 -14.95 7.88 -4.12
C GLY A 110 -14.53 8.63 -5.39
N LYS A 111 -13.48 9.45 -5.30
CA LYS A 111 -12.90 10.19 -6.43
C LYS A 111 -11.44 10.51 -6.16
N LEU A 112 -10.64 10.50 -7.22
CA LEU A 112 -9.21 10.85 -7.25
C LEU A 112 -8.97 12.14 -8.04
#